data_AF-A0A524RKT3-F1
#
_entry.id   AF-A0A524RKT3-F1
#
_cell.length_a   1.000
_cell.length_b   1.000
_cell.length_c   1.000
_cell.angle_alpha   90.00
_cell.angle_beta   90.00
_cell.angle_gamma   90.00
#
_symmetry.space_group_name_H-M   'P 1'
#
loop_
_entity.id
_entity.type
_entity.pdbx_description
1 polymer ?
#
loop_
_entity_poly.entity_id
_entity_poly.type
_entity_poly.pdbx_seq_one_letter_code
_entity_poly.pdbx_strand_id
1 'polypeptide(L)'
;MPTYAATVRVSLRPSVLDPAGEAARACAARLGVCRIHKLRIGKAIEVCLDAESEASARQQLELLSDRLLANPVIENWDLELHEVR
;
A
#
# COMPACT_ATOMS: atom_id res chain seq x y z
N MET A 1 0.47 -16.80 -21.30
CA MET A 1 -0.33 -16.19 -20.23
C MET A 1 0.10 -14.75 -20.15
N PRO A 2 -0.83 -13.78 -20.17
CA PRO A 2 -0.48 -12.37 -20.01
C PRO A 2 0.20 -12.12 -18.67
N THR A 3 1.12 -11.17 -18.67
CA THR A 3 1.81 -10.69 -17.47
C THR A 3 1.06 -9.47 -16.95
N TYR A 4 0.91 -9.36 -15.64
CA TYR A 4 0.27 -8.22 -14.99
C TYR A 4 1.23 -7.59 -13.99
N ALA A 5 1.21 -6.27 -13.92
CA ALA A 5 1.89 -5.48 -12.92
C ALA A 5 0.87 -4.83 -11.99
N ALA A 6 1.14 -4.89 -10.70
CA ALA A 6 0.27 -4.38 -9.67
C ALA A 6 1.05 -3.58 -8.63
N THR A 7 0.38 -2.59 -8.05
CA THR A 7 0.82 -1.90 -6.85
C THR A 7 -0.22 -2.08 -5.77
N VAL A 8 0.16 -2.73 -4.67
CA VAL A 8 -0.64 -2.84 -3.45
C VAL A 8 -0.17 -1.76 -2.48
N ARG A 9 -1.03 -0.79 -2.17
CA ARG A 9 -0.74 0.20 -1.13
C ARG A 9 -1.35 -0.27 0.17
N VAL A 10 -0.57 -0.32 1.23
CA VAL A 10 -1.01 -0.70 2.58
C VAL A 10 -0.85 0.50 3.50
N SER A 11 -1.92 0.85 4.22
CA SER A 11 -1.93 1.98 5.13
C SER A 11 -2.57 1.62 6.47
N LEU A 12 -2.07 2.19 7.55
CA LEU A 12 -2.68 2.04 8.87
C LEU A 12 -4.10 2.62 8.86
N ARG A 13 -5.06 1.86 9.42
CA ARG A 13 -6.45 2.31 9.60
C ARG A 13 -6.51 3.68 10.30
N PRO A 14 -7.51 4.54 10.01
CA PRO A 14 -7.56 5.89 10.57
C PRO A 14 -7.55 5.97 12.09
N SER A 15 -8.08 4.94 12.78
CA SER A 15 -8.11 4.83 14.25
C SER A 15 -6.77 4.41 14.86
N VAL A 16 -5.80 3.95 14.05
CA VAL A 16 -4.51 3.47 14.51
C VAL A 16 -3.49 4.60 14.48
N LEU A 17 -2.85 4.82 15.63
CA LEU A 17 -1.77 5.78 15.80
C LEU A 17 -0.58 5.37 14.93
N ASP A 18 0.05 6.36 14.29
CA ASP A 18 1.24 6.17 13.48
C ASP A 18 2.42 6.98 14.08
N PRO A 19 3.18 6.38 15.02
CA PRO A 19 4.33 7.05 15.63
C PRO A 19 5.42 7.44 14.63
N ALA A 20 5.61 6.65 13.57
CA ALA A 20 6.62 6.91 12.55
C ALA A 20 6.22 8.12 11.68
N GLY A 21 4.95 8.21 11.32
CA GLY A 21 4.38 9.38 10.62
C GLY A 21 4.50 10.67 11.42
N GLU A 22 4.19 10.63 12.72
CA GLU A 22 4.36 11.80 13.59
C GLU A 22 5.82 12.22 13.77
N ALA A 23 6.74 11.25 13.92
CA ALA A 23 8.17 11.54 13.98
C ALA A 23 8.68 12.18 12.68
N ALA A 24 8.28 11.65 11.53
CA ALA A 24 8.62 12.22 10.23
C ALA A 24 8.04 13.64 10.05
N ARG A 25 6.81 13.88 10.49
CA ARG A 25 6.18 15.21 10.47
C ARG A 25 6.95 16.22 11.32
N ALA A 26 7.41 15.81 12.51
CA ALA A 26 8.22 16.64 13.38
C ALA A 26 9.59 16.95 12.76
N CYS A 27 10.22 15.98 12.11
CA CYS A 27 11.47 16.18 11.37
C CYS A 27 11.30 17.12 10.17
N ALA A 28 10.18 17.04 9.43
CA ALA A 28 9.91 17.92 8.30
C ALA A 28 9.88 19.41 8.71
N ALA A 29 9.39 19.73 9.91
CA ALA A 29 9.42 21.08 10.45
C ALA A 29 10.86 21.60 10.66
N ARG A 30 11.79 20.71 11.09
CA ARG A 30 13.22 21.06 11.23
C ARG A 30 13.90 21.32 9.89
N LEU A 31 13.35 20.78 8.80
CA LEU A 31 13.80 21.03 7.42
C LEU A 31 13.15 22.28 6.79
N GLY A 32 12.33 23.02 7.55
CA GLY A 32 11.64 24.22 7.06
C GLY A 32 10.33 23.96 6.33
N VAL A 33 9.89 22.69 6.22
CA VAL A 33 8.58 22.35 5.68
C VAL A 33 7.53 22.48 6.78
N CYS A 34 7.07 23.70 6.95
CA CYS A 34 6.01 24.05 7.90
C CYS A 34 4.63 23.82 7.25
N ARG A 35 3.60 23.57 8.08
CA ARG A 35 2.18 23.37 7.67
C ARG A 35 1.79 21.98 7.16
N ILE A 36 2.56 20.94 7.47
CA ILE A 36 2.08 19.56 7.35
C ILE A 36 1.15 19.27 8.53
N HIS A 37 -0.15 19.17 8.27
CA HIS A 37 -1.17 18.89 9.30
C HIS A 37 -1.25 17.41 9.67
N LYS A 38 -0.95 16.53 8.72
CA LYS A 38 -1.01 15.07 8.90
C LYS A 38 -0.01 14.42 7.97
N LEU A 39 0.80 13.52 8.50
CA LEU A 39 1.73 12.69 7.74
C LEU A 39 1.55 11.26 8.24
N ARG A 40 1.28 10.33 7.33
CA ARG A 40 1.20 8.91 7.64
C ARG A 40 2.14 8.14 6.74
N ILE A 41 2.75 7.10 7.30
CA ILE A 41 3.64 6.20 6.60
C ILE A 41 2.89 4.89 6.36
N GLY A 42 3.03 4.38 5.14
CA GLY A 42 2.48 3.11 4.70
C GLY A 42 3.47 2.37 3.80
N LYS A 43 3.03 1.26 3.23
CA LYS A 43 3.83 0.44 2.31
C LYS A 43 3.26 0.59 0.90
N ALA A 44 4.13 0.61 -0.11
CA ALA A 44 3.75 0.40 -1.51
C ALA A 44 4.50 -0.83 -1.99
N ILE A 45 3.77 -1.84 -2.45
CA ILE A 45 4.30 -3.16 -2.77
C ILE A 45 4.03 -3.41 -4.25
N GLU A 46 5.10 -3.49 -5.03
CA GLU A 46 5.03 -3.79 -6.46
C GLU A 46 5.07 -5.29 -6.67
N VAL A 47 4.14 -5.80 -7.47
CA VAL A 47 4.02 -7.23 -7.78
C VAL A 47 3.90 -7.40 -9.28
N CYS A 48 4.63 -8.36 -9.84
CA CYS A 48 4.50 -8.77 -11.23
C CYS A 48 4.20 -10.27 -11.26
N LEU A 49 3.16 -10.68 -11.97
CA LEU A 49 2.73 -12.08 -12.05
C LEU A 49 2.12 -12.41 -13.41
N ASP A 50 2.29 -13.66 -13.84
CA ASP A 50 1.58 -14.21 -14.99
C ASP A 50 0.24 -14.79 -14.52
N ALA A 51 -0.84 -14.50 -15.26
CA ALA A 51 -2.16 -15.04 -14.98
C ALA A 51 -2.94 -15.31 -16.25
N GLU A 52 -4.00 -16.12 -16.16
CA GLU A 52 -4.84 -16.45 -17.31
C GLU A 52 -5.70 -15.26 -17.79
N SER A 53 -6.01 -14.34 -16.89
CA SER A 53 -6.82 -13.14 -17.13
C SER A 53 -6.60 -12.11 -16.02
N GLU A 54 -7.01 -10.86 -16.24
CA GLU A 54 -6.97 -9.81 -15.23
C GLU A 54 -7.76 -10.19 -13.97
N ALA A 55 -8.91 -10.85 -14.15
CA ALA A 55 -9.72 -11.33 -13.03
C ALA A 55 -8.98 -12.37 -12.18
N SER A 56 -8.26 -13.30 -12.81
CA SER A 56 -7.44 -14.29 -12.12
C SER A 56 -6.25 -13.64 -11.39
N ALA A 57 -5.55 -12.69 -12.04
CA ALA A 57 -4.48 -11.92 -11.42
C ALA A 57 -4.98 -11.15 -10.19
N ARG A 58 -6.11 -10.46 -10.33
CA ARG A 58 -6.75 -9.72 -9.25
C ARG A 58 -7.08 -10.65 -8.09
N GLN A 59 -7.76 -11.77 -8.31
CA GLN A 59 -8.12 -12.70 -7.23
C GLN A 59 -6.89 -13.20 -6.46
N GLN A 60 -5.79 -13.52 -7.15
CA GLN A 60 -4.54 -13.95 -6.51
C GLN A 60 -3.92 -12.84 -5.66
N LEU A 61 -3.92 -11.60 -6.17
CA LEU A 61 -3.38 -10.43 -5.47
C LEU A 61 -4.23 -10.03 -4.26
N GLU A 62 -5.56 -10.13 -4.35
CA GLU A 62 -6.47 -9.88 -3.23
C GLU A 62 -6.23 -10.90 -2.11
N LEU A 63 -6.12 -12.18 -2.45
CA LEU A 63 -5.77 -13.24 -1.49
C LEU A 63 -4.42 -12.97 -0.82
N LEU A 64 -3.39 -12.64 -1.61
CA LEU A 64 -2.07 -12.32 -1.09
C LEU A 64 -2.11 -11.11 -0.15
N SER A 65 -2.87 -10.08 -0.52
CA SER A 65 -3.01 -8.85 0.25
C SER A 65 -3.69 -9.08 1.60
N ASP A 66 -4.79 -9.83 1.61
CA ASP A 66 -5.56 -10.15 2.82
C ASP A 66 -4.84 -11.10 3.77
N ARG A 67 -4.02 -12.01 3.25
CA ARG A 67 -3.39 -13.07 4.05
C ARG A 67 -1.96 -12.78 4.44
N LEU A 68 -1.25 -11.93 3.70
CA LEU A 68 0.19 -11.73 3.88
C LEU A 68 0.59 -10.26 3.93
N LEU A 69 0.14 -9.43 2.98
CA LEU A 69 0.72 -8.09 2.81
C LEU A 69 0.18 -7.06 3.81
N ALA A 70 -1.08 -7.20 4.21
CA ALA A 70 -1.73 -6.31 5.17
C ALA A 70 -2.15 -7.07 6.43
N ASN A 71 -1.96 -6.43 7.59
CA ASN A 71 -2.56 -6.88 8.83
C ASN A 71 -4.02 -6.42 8.90
N PRO A 72 -5.02 -7.32 8.85
CA PRO A 72 -6.42 -6.94 8.74
C PRO A 72 -6.95 -6.18 9.95
N VAL A 73 -6.31 -6.31 11.13
CA VAL A 73 -6.77 -5.64 12.36
C VAL A 73 -6.42 -4.15 12.34
N ILE A 74 -5.24 -3.79 11.82
CA ILE A 74 -4.68 -2.44 11.97
C ILE A 74 -4.39 -1.72 10.65
N GLU A 75 -4.38 -2.43 9.53
CA GLU A 75 -4.08 -1.91 8.20
C GLU A 75 -5.29 -2.10 7.25
N ASN A 76 -5.38 -1.21 6.26
CA ASN A 76 -6.19 -1.34 5.06
C ASN A 76 -5.26 -1.43 3.85
N TRP A 77 -5.75 -1.95 2.73
CA TRP A 77 -5.01 -1.94 1.48
C TRP A 77 -5.89 -1.59 0.27
N ASP A 78 -5.24 -1.11 -0.77
CA ASP A 78 -5.81 -0.86 -2.10
C ASP A 78 -4.89 -1.43 -3.19
N LEU A 79 -5.49 -1.80 -4.33
CA LEU A 79 -4.81 -2.48 -5.42
C LEU A 79 -5.03 -1.74 -6.74
N GLU A 80 -3.94 -1.33 -7.36
CA GLU A 80 -3.87 -0.89 -8.75
C GLU A 80 -3.26 -2.03 -9.58
N LEU A 81 -3.90 -2.42 -10.69
CA LEU A 81 -3.50 -3.55 -11.54
C LEU A 81 -3.58 -3.14 -13.01
N HIS A 82 -2.60 -3.56 -13.81
CA HIS A 82 -2.61 -3.39 -15.27
C HIS A 82 -1.88 -4.54 -15.97
N GLU A 83 -2.33 -4.87 -17.18
CA GLU A 83 -1.64 -5.82 -18.06
C GLU A 83 -0.35 -5.19 -18.63
N VAL A 84 0.72 -5.97 -18.62
CA VAL A 84 2.00 -5.63 -19.23
C VAL A 84 2.02 -6.25 -20.63
N ARG A 85 2.33 -5.44 -21.65
CA ARG A 85 2.37 -5.85 -23.06
C ARG A 85 3.34 -6.98 -23.33
#